data_AF-A0A821F688-F1
#
_entry.id   AF-A0A821F688-F1
#
_cell.length_a   1.000
_cell.length_b   1.000
_cell.length_c   1.000
_cell.angle_alpha   90.00
_cell.angle_beta   90.00
_cell.angle_gamma   90.00
#
_symmetry.space_group_name_H-M   'P 1'
#
loop_
_entity.id
_entity.type
_entity.pdbx_description
1 polymer ?
#
loop_
_entity_poly.entity_id
_entity_poly.type
_entity_poly.pdbx_seq_one_letter_code
_entity_poly.pdbx_strand_id
1 'polypeptide(L)'
;MNLCLYNSQIKQFLDIRNDFSVVQFRYDGAKGVVSINPDMPKHIHLFIRDSMKKFHSNHDCFEVCKLSAPRPIYLNRQAILLLSYRQISDSSFLILQQQHLLNVLILDD
;
A
#
# COMPACT_ATOMS: atom_id res chain seq x y z
N MET A 1 -8.34 14.05 8.31
CA MET A 1 -6.98 14.64 8.33
C MET A 1 -6.10 13.82 7.39
N ASN A 2 -5.99 14.25 6.13
CA ASN A 2 -5.30 13.52 5.06
C ASN A 2 -3.78 13.72 5.22
N LEU A 3 -2.99 12.62 5.23
CA LEU A 3 -1.52 12.70 5.27
C LEU A 3 -1.00 12.87 3.85
N CYS A 4 -0.14 13.84 3.67
CA CYS A 4 0.14 14.36 2.35
C CYS A 4 1.65 14.52 2.14
N LEU A 5 2.12 14.28 0.91
CA LEU A 5 3.43 14.63 0.37
C LEU A 5 3.23 15.60 -0.80
N TYR A 6 4.10 16.61 -0.92
CA TYR A 6 4.13 17.48 -2.10
C TYR A 6 4.81 16.79 -3.29
N ASN A 7 4.20 16.93 -4.46
CA ASN A 7 4.32 16.01 -5.59
C ASN A 7 5.61 16.16 -6.42
N SER A 8 6.18 17.36 -6.54
CA SER A 8 7.17 17.63 -7.60
C SER A 8 8.55 17.04 -7.33
N GLN A 9 9.02 17.01 -6.08
CA GLN A 9 10.39 16.55 -5.76
C GLN A 9 10.51 15.02 -5.76
N ILE A 10 9.52 14.31 -5.23
CA ILE A 10 9.53 12.84 -5.17
C ILE A 10 9.37 12.22 -6.56
N LYS A 11 8.52 12.80 -7.42
CA LYS A 11 8.38 12.34 -8.81
C LYS A 11 9.66 12.53 -9.62
N GLN A 12 10.38 13.63 -9.41
CA GLN A 12 11.63 13.91 -10.10
C GLN A 12 12.78 12.99 -9.63
N PHE A 13 12.84 12.67 -8.34
CA PHE A 13 13.86 11.76 -7.80
C PHE A 13 13.63 10.29 -8.15
N LEU A 14 12.39 9.90 -8.40
CA LEU A 14 12.05 8.50 -8.62
C LEU A 14 11.99 8.09 -10.10
N ASP A 15 11.95 9.00 -11.08
CA ASP A 15 11.70 8.67 -12.50
C ASP A 15 10.50 7.72 -12.72
N ILE A 16 9.56 7.73 -11.75
CA ILE A 16 8.43 6.82 -11.73
C ILE A 16 7.25 7.57 -12.34
N ARG A 17 6.83 7.06 -13.51
CA ARG A 17 5.55 7.38 -14.15
C ARG A 17 4.41 7.32 -13.12
N ASN A 18 3.38 8.13 -13.36
CA ASN A 18 2.22 8.52 -12.53
C ASN A 18 1.43 7.45 -11.71
N ASP A 19 1.96 6.26 -11.41
CA ASP A 19 1.16 5.09 -10.99
C ASP A 19 1.00 4.92 -9.47
N PHE A 20 1.55 5.82 -8.65
CA PHE A 20 1.41 5.74 -7.19
C PHE A 20 0.83 7.00 -6.58
N SER A 21 -0.03 6.81 -5.58
CA SER A 21 -0.64 7.87 -4.78
C SER A 21 -0.27 7.78 -3.31
N VAL A 22 0.46 6.72 -2.90
CA VAL A 22 0.82 6.45 -1.51
C VAL A 22 2.25 5.94 -1.41
N VAL A 23 2.98 6.41 -0.40
CA VAL A 23 4.38 6.09 -0.11
C VAL A 23 4.52 5.60 1.32
N GLN A 24 5.14 4.44 1.51
CA GLN A 24 5.63 3.99 2.81
C GLN A 24 7.02 4.55 3.04
N PHE A 25 7.23 5.22 4.18
CA PHE A 25 8.44 6.01 4.41
C PHE A 25 9.08 5.77 5.78
N ARG A 26 10.34 6.20 5.88
CA ARG A 26 11.05 6.51 7.13
C ARG A 26 11.70 7.88 7.01
N TYR A 27 11.62 8.68 8.05
CA TYR A 27 12.24 10.01 8.11
C TYR A 27 12.33 10.46 9.56
N ASP A 28 13.49 10.90 10.01
CA ASP A 28 13.70 11.52 11.32
C ASP A 28 13.06 10.76 12.51
N GLY A 29 13.30 9.45 12.59
CA GLY A 29 12.71 8.60 13.64
C GLY A 29 11.19 8.41 13.55
N ALA A 30 10.55 8.95 12.51
CA ALA A 30 9.19 8.66 12.13
C ALA A 30 9.12 7.55 11.07
N LYS A 31 8.04 6.77 11.13
CA LYS A 31 7.72 5.71 10.16
C LYS A 31 6.23 5.69 9.91
N GLY A 32 5.84 5.56 8.65
CA GLY A 32 4.44 5.47 8.32
C GLY A 32 4.17 5.34 6.83
N VAL A 33 2.97 5.77 6.47
CA VAL A 33 2.43 5.78 5.12
C VAL A 33 1.79 7.14 4.88
N VAL A 34 2.14 7.78 3.77
CA VAL A 34 1.68 9.11 3.38
C VAL A 34 1.09 9.05 1.98
N SER A 35 0.04 9.83 1.71
CA SER A 35 -0.53 9.95 0.37
C SER A 35 0.02 11.18 -0.35
N ILE A 36 -0.08 11.24 -1.67
CA ILE A 36 0.22 12.46 -2.44
C ILE A 36 -1.02 13.34 -2.40
N ASN A 37 -0.87 14.63 -2.09
CA ASN A 37 -1.96 15.60 -2.15
C ASN A 37 -1.58 16.79 -3.04
N PRO A 38 -2.24 16.95 -4.19
CA PRO A 38 -2.02 18.09 -5.08
C PRO A 38 -2.32 19.45 -4.42
N ASP A 39 -3.22 19.49 -3.45
CA ASP A 39 -3.71 20.71 -2.82
C ASP A 39 -2.87 21.13 -1.61
N MET A 40 -1.73 20.46 -1.37
CA MET A 40 -0.83 20.84 -0.28
C MET A 40 -0.23 22.23 -0.54
N PRO A 41 -0.16 23.11 0.49
CA PRO A 41 0.57 24.37 0.37
C PRO A 41 2.01 24.11 -0.08
N LYS A 42 2.48 24.82 -1.12
CA LYS A 42 3.79 24.57 -1.77
C LYS A 42 5.02 24.65 -0.84
N HIS A 43 4.87 25.27 0.33
CA HIS A 43 5.93 25.41 1.34
C HIS A 43 6.00 24.25 2.32
N ILE A 44 5.00 23.37 2.33
CA ILE A 44 4.98 22.16 3.15
C ILE A 44 5.32 21.01 2.22
N HIS A 45 6.19 20.12 2.67
CA HIS A 45 6.62 18.96 1.88
C HIS A 45 6.07 17.64 2.44
N LEU A 46 5.83 17.58 3.76
CA LEU A 46 5.45 16.37 4.48
C LEU A 46 4.64 16.71 5.73
N PHE A 47 3.52 16.00 5.94
CA PHE A 47 2.80 16.01 7.22
C PHE A 47 2.99 14.69 7.96
N ILE A 48 3.50 14.75 9.19
CA ILE A 48 3.70 13.59 10.07
C ILE A 48 2.72 13.67 11.24
N ARG A 49 1.96 12.60 11.50
CA ARG A 49 1.14 12.46 12.72
C ARG A 49 2.00 12.03 13.89
N ASP A 50 1.63 12.41 15.11
CA ASP A 50 2.39 12.02 16.31
C ASP A 50 2.53 10.50 16.49
N SER A 51 1.51 9.72 16.10
CA SER A 51 1.59 8.26 16.13
C SER A 51 2.66 7.68 15.20
N MET A 52 3.18 8.45 14.24
CA MET A 52 4.26 8.02 13.34
C MET A 52 5.64 8.25 13.93
N LYS A 53 5.80 9.18 14.88
CA LYS A 53 7.06 9.47 15.57
C LYS A 53 7.35 8.31 16.53
N LYS A 54 8.43 7.55 16.28
CA LYS A 54 8.75 6.35 17.07
C LYS A 54 9.88 6.59 18.06
N PHE A 55 10.84 7.40 17.67
CA PHE A 55 11.99 7.79 18.49
C PHE A 55 12.55 9.10 17.96
N HIS A 56 13.37 9.76 18.77
CA HIS A 56 14.12 10.94 18.34
C HIS A 56 15.27 10.50 17.42
N SER A 57 15.43 11.17 16.29
CA SER A 57 16.57 10.99 15.38
C SER A 57 17.09 12.37 14.97
N ASN A 58 18.25 12.38 14.33
CA ASN A 58 18.77 13.55 13.62
C ASN A 58 18.97 13.21 12.13
N HIS A 59 18.34 12.12 11.66
CA HIS A 59 18.53 11.61 10.31
C HIS A 59 17.60 12.34 9.34
N ASP A 60 18.16 13.32 8.65
CA ASP A 60 17.46 14.20 7.72
C ASP A 60 17.48 13.66 6.27
N CYS A 61 17.09 12.40 6.10
CA CYS A 61 16.90 11.81 4.79
C CYS A 61 15.56 11.08 4.73
N PHE A 62 14.77 11.41 3.72
CA PHE A 62 13.46 10.80 3.49
C PHE A 62 13.63 9.49 2.70
N GLU A 63 13.45 8.37 3.38
CA GLU A 63 13.62 7.05 2.80
C GLU A 63 12.30 6.51 2.27
N VAL A 64 12.26 6.17 0.98
CA VAL A 64 11.14 5.46 0.36
C VAL A 64 11.31 3.96 0.59
N CYS A 65 10.42 3.37 1.38
CA CYS A 65 10.44 1.93 1.63
C CYS A 65 9.63 1.16 0.59
N LYS A 66 8.49 1.73 0.18
CA LYS A 66 7.56 1.09 -0.76
C LYS A 66 6.61 2.11 -1.38
N LEU A 67 6.29 1.92 -2.64
CA LEU A 67 5.24 2.67 -3.34
C LEU A 67 3.97 1.84 -3.45
N SER A 68 2.82 2.51 -3.47
CA SER A 68 1.56 1.86 -3.80
C SER A 68 1.59 1.34 -5.22
N ALA A 69 1.17 0.10 -5.40
CA ALA A 69 0.97 -0.53 -6.69
C ALA A 69 -0.16 -1.57 -6.56
N PRO A 70 -0.89 -1.88 -7.65
CA PRO A 70 -1.80 -3.01 -7.68
C PRO A 70 -1.04 -4.29 -7.31
N ARG A 71 -1.67 -5.14 -6.49
CA ARG A 71 -1.10 -6.42 -6.08
C ARG A 71 -2.15 -7.50 -6.27
N PRO A 72 -1.85 -8.59 -6.99
CA PRO A 72 -2.72 -9.75 -6.98
C PRO A 72 -2.79 -10.25 -5.54
N ILE A 73 -4.01 -10.47 -5.06
CA ILE A 73 -4.28 -11.08 -3.76
C ILE A 73 -5.05 -12.36 -3.99
N TYR A 74 -4.74 -13.38 -3.19
CA TYR A 74 -5.39 -14.67 -3.23
C TYR A 74 -6.08 -14.91 -1.90
N LEU A 75 -7.13 -15.72 -1.93
CA LEU A 75 -7.84 -16.09 -0.73
C LEU A 75 -6.97 -17.05 0.09
N ASN A 76 -6.44 -16.57 1.21
CA ASN A 76 -5.66 -17.42 2.11
C ASN A 76 -6.59 -18.19 3.08
N ARG A 77 -6.06 -19.24 3.69
CA ARG A 77 -6.82 -20.11 4.61
C ARG A 77 -7.42 -19.33 5.78
N GLN A 78 -6.71 -18.33 6.30
CA GLN A 78 -7.18 -17.49 7.40
C GLN A 78 -8.43 -16.68 7.00
N ALA A 79 -8.44 -16.11 5.80
CA ALA A 79 -9.61 -15.41 5.27
C ALA A 79 -10.78 -16.38 5.05
N ILE A 80 -10.53 -17.57 4.50
CA ILE A 80 -11.57 -18.62 4.35
C ILE A 80 -12.22 -18.92 5.70
N LEU A 81 -11.41 -19.19 6.74
CA LEU A 81 -11.92 -19.52 8.08
C LEU A 81 -12.82 -18.41 8.64
N LEU A 82 -12.43 -17.14 8.49
CA LEU A 82 -13.23 -16.00 8.92
C LEU A 82 -14.57 -15.92 8.16
N LEU A 83 -14.55 -16.20 6.86
CA LEU A 83 -15.74 -16.17 6.01
C LEU A 83 -16.68 -17.36 6.31
N SER A 84 -16.15 -18.58 6.51
CA SER A 84 -16.93 -19.75 6.94
C SER A 84 -17.57 -19.52 8.32
N TYR A 85 -16.84 -18.93 9.28
CA TYR A 85 -17.39 -18.53 10.58
C TYR A 85 -18.54 -17.54 10.44
N ARG A 86 -18.44 -16.64 9.44
CA ARG A 86 -19.50 -15.70 9.06
C ARG A 86 -20.64 -16.34 8.25
N GLN A 87 -20.69 -17.68 8.19
CA GLN A 87 -21.72 -18.50 7.52
C GLN A 87 -21.72 -18.39 5.99
N ILE A 88 -20.61 -17.99 5.38
CA ILE A 88 -20.45 -18.15 3.94
C ILE A 88 -20.24 -19.64 3.66
N SER A 89 -21.04 -20.21 2.75
CA SER A 89 -20.96 -21.63 2.43
C SER A 89 -19.59 -21.99 1.85
N ASP A 90 -19.02 -23.08 2.34
CA ASP A 90 -17.72 -23.59 1.89
C ASP A 90 -17.70 -23.93 0.38
N SER A 91 -18.87 -24.28 -0.17
CA SER A 91 -19.05 -24.49 -1.61
C SER A 91 -18.62 -23.27 -2.45
N SER A 92 -18.78 -22.06 -1.94
CA SER A 92 -18.35 -20.83 -2.60
C SER A 92 -16.83 -20.82 -2.81
N PHE A 93 -16.07 -21.28 -1.80
CA PHE A 93 -14.61 -21.32 -1.89
C PHE A 93 -14.14 -22.43 -2.83
N LEU A 94 -14.82 -23.58 -2.84
CA LEU A 94 -14.52 -24.67 -3.77
C LEU A 94 -14.76 -24.27 -5.23
N ILE A 95 -15.85 -23.53 -5.50
CA ILE A 95 -16.14 -23.00 -6.84
C ILE A 95 -15.04 -22.03 -7.28
N LEU A 96 -14.64 -21.08 -6.41
CA LEU A 96 -13.55 -20.15 -6.69
C LEU A 96 -12.22 -20.87 -6.95
N GLN A 97 -11.93 -21.92 -6.19
CA GLN A 97 -10.74 -22.76 -6.41
C GLN A 97 -10.78 -23.48 -7.76
N GLN A 98 -11.93 -24.07 -8.11
CA GLN A 98 -12.11 -24.77 -9.39
C GLN A 98 -11.95 -23.80 -10.58
N GLN A 99 -12.55 -22.61 -10.50
CA GLN A 99 -12.38 -21.57 -11.52
C GLN A 99 -10.93 -21.13 -11.66
N HIS A 100 -10.21 -20.99 -10.55
CA HIS A 100 -8.80 -20.66 -10.58
C HIS A 100 -7.95 -21.74 -11.25
N LEU A 101 -8.19 -23.03 -10.93
CA LEU A 101 -7.51 -24.16 -11.57
C LEU A 101 -7.75 -24.20 -13.08
N LEU A 102 -9.00 -23.97 -13.52
CA LEU A 102 -9.31 -23.89 -14.96
C LEU A 102 -8.56 -22.75 -15.65
N ASN A 103 -8.52 -21.57 -15.04
CA ASN A 103 -7.80 -20.43 -15.61
C ASN A 103 -6.29 -20.68 -15.71
N VAL A 104 -5.70 -21.40 -14.77
CA VAL A 104 -4.27 -21.77 -14.85
C VAL A 104 -4.05 -22.78 -15.98
N LEU A 105 -4.88 -23.82 -16.08
CA LEU A 105 -4.74 -24.86 -17.11
C LEU A 105 -4.92 -24.33 -18.54
N ILE A 106 -5.77 -23.31 -18.75
CA ILE A 106 -5.99 -22.69 -20.07
C ILE A 106 -4.81 -21.79 -20.49
N LEU A 107 -3.96 -21.35 -19.56
CA LEU A 107 -2.82 -20.47 -19.84
C LEU A 107 -1.51 -21.24 -20.10
N ASP A 108 -1.52 -22.56 -19.92
CA ASP A 108 -0.36 -23.45 -20.14
C ASP A 108 -0.35 -24.14 -21.54
N ASP A 109 -1.33 -23.84 -22.41
CA ASP A 109 -1.42 -24.24 -23.83
C ASP A 109 -1.20 -23.03 -24.78
#